data_AF-A0A7W4AVM3-F1
#
_entry.id   AF-A0A7W4AVM3-F1
#
_cell.length_a   1.000
_cell.length_b   1.000
_cell.length_c   1.000
_cell.angle_alpha   90.00
_cell.angle_beta   90.00
_cell.angle_gamma   90.00
#
_symmetry.space_group_name_H-M   'P 1'
#
loop_
_entity.id
_entity.type
_entity.pdbx_description
1 polymer ?
#
loop_
_entity_poly.entity_id
_entity_poly.type
_entity_poly.pdbx_seq_one_letter_code
_entity_poly.pdbx_strand_id
1 'polypeptide(L)'
;MAGRSLSHLQQLEAESIQIIREVAAEFGNPVMLYSIGKDSSVMLHLARKAFYPGKIPFPLLHVDTGWKFKEMIAFRDAQAKAFGFELLTHTNQEGVEQGVGPFTHGSAKHTDIMKTQSLKQALNQYGFDAAFGGARRDEEKSRAKERVYSFRDKHHRWDPKNQRPELWRTYNGAVNKGESIRVFPLSNWTELDIWQYIYQENIEIVPLYFAAPRTVVNKGGQLIYKDDDRMPIEEGDVESVERVRFRTLGCYPLTAAMPSEADTLEKIIEEMLLTRSSERQGRLIDSDQSASMEQKKRQGYF
;
A
#
# COMPACT_ATOMS: atom_id res chain seq x y z
N MET A 1 33.04 13.70 22.79
CA MET A 1 31.94 12.72 22.85
C MET A 1 31.84 12.07 21.49
N ALA A 2 32.13 10.77 21.38
CA ALA A 2 31.90 10.06 20.11
C ALA A 2 30.39 10.09 19.83
N GLY A 3 29.98 10.76 18.75
CA GLY A 3 28.58 10.84 18.36
C GLY A 3 28.03 9.43 18.15
N ARG A 4 26.93 9.10 18.83
CA ARG A 4 26.28 7.80 18.72
C ARG A 4 25.81 7.64 17.26
N SER A 5 26.44 6.75 16.50
CA SER A 5 26.00 6.42 15.14
C SER A 5 24.66 5.72 15.23
N LEU A 6 23.67 6.19 14.47
CA LEU A 6 22.39 5.50 14.32
C LEU A 6 22.61 4.19 13.57
N SER A 7 21.82 3.16 13.90
CA SER A 7 21.69 1.99 13.02
C SER A 7 20.97 2.38 11.73
N HIS A 8 21.06 1.52 10.72
CA HIS A 8 20.37 1.70 9.44
C HIS A 8 18.85 1.94 9.62
N LEU A 9 18.17 1.07 10.37
CA LEU A 9 16.73 1.23 10.63
C LEU A 9 16.39 2.48 11.44
N GLN A 10 17.25 2.89 12.37
CA GLN A 10 17.06 4.16 13.10
C GLN A 10 17.22 5.39 12.20
N GLN A 11 18.12 5.33 11.22
CA GLN A 11 18.25 6.39 10.23
C GLN A 11 17.01 6.46 9.33
N LEU A 12 16.53 5.31 8.82
CA LEU A 12 15.32 5.23 8.01
C LEU A 12 14.08 5.71 8.79
N GLU A 13 13.94 5.30 10.06
CA GLU A 13 12.89 5.78 10.96
C GLU A 13 12.92 7.30 11.10
N ALA A 14 14.08 7.87 11.41
CA ALA A 14 14.24 9.31 11.58
C ALA A 14 13.92 10.10 10.30
N GLU A 15 14.36 9.60 9.14
CA GLU A 15 14.06 10.20 7.83
C GLU A 15 12.56 10.18 7.54
N SER A 16 11.88 9.05 7.74
CA SER A 16 10.43 8.95 7.53
C SER A 16 9.62 9.81 8.51
N ILE A 17 10.01 9.86 9.78
CA ILE A 17 9.36 10.73 10.79
C ILE A 17 9.53 12.20 10.40
N GLN A 18 10.71 12.62 9.92
CA GLN A 18 10.91 13.97 9.45
C GLN A 18 9.97 14.30 8.27
N ILE A 19 9.90 13.43 7.26
CA ILE A 19 9.01 13.63 6.09
C ILE A 19 7.55 13.78 6.53
N ILE A 20 7.09 12.93 7.46
CA ILE A 20 5.71 12.98 7.98
C ILE A 20 5.44 14.32 8.70
N ARG A 21 6.40 14.80 9.49
CA ARG A 21 6.28 16.07 10.22
C ARG A 21 6.27 17.29 9.30
N GLU A 22 7.12 17.31 8.27
CA GLU A 22 7.15 18.38 7.28
C GLU A 22 5.79 18.54 6.59
N VAL A 23 5.20 17.43 6.14
CA VAL A 23 3.87 17.47 5.52
C VAL A 23 2.80 17.98 6.49
N ALA A 24 2.81 17.53 7.75
CA ALA A 24 1.85 18.03 8.73
C ALA A 24 2.05 19.50 9.10
N ALA A 25 3.24 20.05 8.88
CA ALA A 25 3.55 21.46 9.12
C ALA A 25 3.20 22.36 7.92
N GLU A 26 3.33 21.86 6.69
CA GLU A 26 3.18 22.65 5.46
C GLU A 26 1.78 22.55 4.82
N PHE A 27 1.03 21.49 5.07
CA PHE A 27 -0.25 21.19 4.40
C PHE A 27 -1.44 21.37 5.32
N GLY A 28 -2.55 21.88 4.77
CA GLY A 28 -3.75 22.21 5.52
C GLY A 28 -4.66 21.01 5.78
N ASN A 29 -4.65 20.01 4.90
CA ASN A 29 -5.52 18.83 5.01
C ASN A 29 -4.83 17.56 4.49
N PRO A 30 -3.82 17.04 5.21
CA PRO A 30 -3.18 15.79 4.86
C PRO A 30 -4.06 14.57 5.17
N VAL A 31 -3.82 13.47 4.47
CA VAL A 31 -4.44 12.15 4.73
C VAL A 31 -3.42 11.04 4.60
N MET A 32 -3.55 9.96 5.39
CA MET A 32 -2.74 8.76 5.21
C MET A 32 -3.52 7.65 4.51
N LEU A 33 -3.04 7.21 3.35
CA LEU A 33 -3.62 6.07 2.63
C LEU A 33 -3.25 4.77 3.34
N TYR A 34 -4.24 4.13 3.97
CA TYR A 34 -4.05 2.93 4.76
C TYR A 34 -4.61 1.70 4.01
N SER A 35 -3.73 0.95 3.35
CA SER A 35 -4.08 -0.21 2.52
C SER A 35 -4.12 -1.54 3.28
N ILE A 36 -3.79 -1.52 4.58
CA ILE A 36 -3.80 -2.69 5.47
C ILE A 36 -2.73 -3.74 5.07
N GLY A 37 -1.69 -3.29 4.36
CA GLY A 37 -0.49 -4.08 4.11
C GLY A 37 0.59 -3.81 5.15
N LYS A 38 1.67 -4.60 5.08
CA LYS A 38 2.88 -4.45 5.91
C LYS A 38 3.46 -3.04 5.84
N ASP A 39 3.58 -2.48 4.63
CA ASP A 39 4.18 -1.16 4.41
C ASP A 39 3.32 -0.05 5.02
N SER A 40 2.00 -0.08 4.80
CA SER A 40 1.09 0.89 5.43
C SER A 40 1.02 0.75 6.95
N SER A 41 1.29 -0.45 7.50
CA SER A 41 1.34 -0.68 8.95
C SER A 41 2.61 -0.09 9.57
N VAL A 42 3.76 -0.23 8.89
CA VAL A 42 5.00 0.48 9.27
C VAL A 42 4.82 1.99 9.16
N MET A 43 4.22 2.48 8.07
CA MET A 43 3.97 3.91 7.89
C MET A 43 3.04 4.48 8.98
N LEU A 44 1.99 3.76 9.36
CA LEU A 44 1.09 4.14 10.46
C LEU A 44 1.83 4.14 11.80
N HIS A 45 2.67 3.14 12.06
CA HIS A 45 3.51 3.10 13.26
C HIS A 45 4.46 4.30 13.33
N LEU A 46 5.12 4.65 12.23
CA LEU A 46 5.99 5.82 12.12
C LEU A 46 5.23 7.13 12.37
N ALA A 47 4.01 7.28 11.84
CA ALA A 47 3.19 8.45 12.12
C ALA A 47 2.82 8.57 13.60
N ARG A 48 2.51 7.46 14.28
CA ARG A 48 2.28 7.49 15.74
C ARG A 48 3.53 7.96 16.50
N LYS A 49 4.72 7.47 16.12
CA LYS A 49 6.00 7.94 16.70
C LYS A 49 6.25 9.42 16.40
N ALA A 50 5.92 9.88 15.19
CA ALA A 50 6.13 11.26 14.77
C ALA A 50 5.37 12.28 15.64
N PHE A 51 4.18 11.92 16.13
CA PHE A 51 3.31 12.83 16.89
C PHE A 51 3.14 12.47 18.37
N TYR A 52 3.78 11.41 18.86
CA TYR A 52 3.76 11.05 20.27
C TYR A 52 4.22 12.24 21.16
N PRO A 53 3.56 12.52 22.30
CA PRO A 53 2.43 11.79 22.90
C PRO A 53 1.03 12.18 22.39
N GLY A 54 0.94 13.07 21.40
CA GLY A 54 -0.30 13.44 20.75
C GLY A 54 -0.85 12.37 19.79
N LYS A 55 -2.05 12.63 19.26
CA LYS A 55 -2.64 11.84 18.16
C LYS A 55 -2.08 12.29 16.82
N ILE A 56 -2.20 11.44 15.81
CA ILE A 56 -1.93 11.85 14.42
C ILE A 56 -2.90 12.99 14.03
N PRO A 57 -2.42 14.09 13.41
CA PRO A 57 -3.25 15.27 13.12
C PRO A 57 -4.03 15.16 11.80
N PHE A 58 -4.15 13.95 11.24
CA PHE A 58 -4.82 13.69 9.97
C PHE A 58 -5.56 12.35 9.99
N PRO A 59 -6.64 12.21 9.20
CA PRO A 59 -7.36 10.96 9.10
C PRO A 59 -6.58 9.90 8.30
N LEU A 60 -7.00 8.65 8.48
CA LEU A 60 -6.66 7.55 7.60
C LEU A 60 -7.73 7.42 6.51
N LEU A 61 -7.34 7.02 5.31
CA LEU A 61 -8.27 6.71 4.22
C LEU A 61 -8.02 5.31 3.67
N HIS A 62 -9.06 4.49 3.65
CA HIS A 62 -9.08 3.21 2.95
C HIS A 62 -10.01 3.27 1.74
N VAL A 63 -9.46 3.01 0.56
CA VAL A 63 -10.25 2.79 -0.66
C VAL A 63 -10.72 1.34 -0.70
N ASP A 64 -12.01 1.15 -0.44
CA ASP A 64 -12.64 -0.17 -0.37
C ASP A 64 -13.27 -0.53 -1.71
N THR A 65 -12.71 -1.56 -2.33
CA THR A 65 -13.17 -2.10 -3.60
C THR A 65 -14.32 -3.09 -3.44
N GLY A 66 -14.63 -3.52 -2.22
CA GLY A 66 -15.55 -4.64 -1.94
C GLY A 66 -14.93 -6.03 -2.17
N TRP A 67 -13.65 -6.10 -2.57
CA TRP A 67 -12.95 -7.34 -2.93
C TRP A 67 -11.66 -7.57 -2.13
N LYS A 68 -11.48 -6.86 -1.01
CA LYS A 68 -10.37 -7.10 -0.08
C LYS A 68 -10.56 -8.44 0.62
N PHE A 69 -9.47 -9.02 1.11
CA PHE A 69 -9.57 -10.17 1.99
C PHE A 69 -10.33 -9.82 3.27
N LYS A 70 -11.21 -10.71 3.74
CA LYS A 70 -11.97 -10.54 4.99
C LYS A 70 -11.06 -10.29 6.19
N GLU A 71 -9.96 -11.04 6.28
CA GLU A 71 -8.96 -10.88 7.35
C GLU A 71 -8.32 -9.49 7.35
N MET A 72 -8.10 -8.87 6.18
CA MET A 72 -7.60 -7.49 6.11
C MET A 72 -8.62 -6.51 6.69
N ILE A 73 -9.89 -6.63 6.30
CA ILE A 73 -10.95 -5.73 6.77
C ILE A 73 -11.13 -5.86 8.29
N ALA A 74 -11.16 -7.10 8.82
CA ALA A 74 -11.25 -7.35 10.25
C ALA A 74 -10.06 -6.73 11.01
N PHE A 75 -8.83 -6.91 10.49
CA PHE A 75 -7.63 -6.34 11.09
C PHE A 75 -7.66 -4.80 11.09
N ARG A 76 -8.06 -4.18 9.97
CA ARG A 76 -8.22 -2.73 9.84
C ARG A 76 -9.14 -2.17 10.92
N ASP A 77 -10.32 -2.76 11.07
CA ASP A 77 -11.35 -2.28 11.99
C ASP A 77 -10.91 -2.44 13.44
N ALA A 78 -10.23 -3.54 13.76
CA ALA A 78 -9.60 -3.75 15.06
C ALA A 78 -8.54 -2.69 15.37
N GLN A 79 -7.62 -2.41 14.43
CA GLN A 79 -6.58 -1.40 14.60
C GLN A 79 -7.13 0.02 14.75
N ALA A 80 -8.10 0.40 13.92
CA ALA A 80 -8.74 1.72 13.99
C ALA A 80 -9.41 1.94 15.36
N LYS A 81 -10.10 0.90 15.87
CA LYS A 81 -10.73 0.93 17.20
C LYS A 81 -9.71 0.96 18.33
N ALA A 82 -8.67 0.12 18.27
CA ALA A 82 -7.67 -0.02 19.34
C ALA A 82 -6.90 1.28 19.60
N PHE A 83 -6.59 2.03 18.53
CA PHE A 83 -5.82 3.27 18.63
C PHE A 83 -6.67 4.54 18.49
N GLY A 84 -7.98 4.41 18.28
CA GLY A 84 -8.91 5.54 18.17
C GLY A 84 -8.62 6.44 16.98
N PHE A 85 -8.25 5.86 15.83
CA PHE A 85 -8.01 6.58 14.59
C PHE A 85 -9.31 6.97 13.90
N GLU A 86 -9.33 8.16 13.30
CA GLU A 86 -10.36 8.50 12.32
C GLU A 86 -10.04 7.78 11.01
N LEU A 87 -10.82 6.75 10.69
CA LEU A 87 -10.68 5.96 9.48
C LEU A 87 -11.84 6.25 8.53
N LEU A 88 -11.54 6.97 7.46
CA LEU A 88 -12.44 7.20 6.35
C LEU A 88 -12.41 5.99 5.41
N THR A 89 -13.59 5.53 5.01
CA THR A 89 -13.72 4.50 3.97
C THR A 89 -14.44 5.10 2.77
N HIS A 90 -13.90 4.88 1.58
CA HIS A 90 -14.51 5.34 0.34
C HIS A 90 -14.63 4.19 -0.68
N THR A 91 -15.79 4.11 -1.32
CA THR A 91 -16.10 3.13 -2.37
C THR A 91 -16.74 3.85 -3.54
N ASN A 92 -16.30 3.51 -4.76
CA ASN A 92 -16.93 4.04 -5.97
C ASN A 92 -18.30 3.37 -6.21
N GLN A 93 -19.38 4.05 -5.82
CA GLN A 93 -20.74 3.52 -5.92
C GLN A 93 -21.17 3.26 -7.38
N GLU A 94 -20.76 4.09 -8.34
CA GLU A 94 -21.06 3.85 -9.76
C GLU A 94 -20.48 2.51 -10.23
N GLY A 95 -19.27 2.17 -9.77
CA GLY A 95 -18.65 0.89 -10.07
C GLY A 95 -19.35 -0.29 -9.39
N VAL A 96 -19.90 -0.09 -8.19
CA VAL A 96 -20.73 -1.09 -7.49
C VAL A 96 -22.04 -1.33 -8.25
N GLU A 97 -22.75 -0.28 -8.63
CA GLU A 97 -24.02 -0.34 -9.36
C GLU A 97 -23.85 -1.01 -10.74
N GLN A 98 -22.71 -0.80 -11.39
CA GLN A 98 -22.35 -1.46 -12.65
C GLN A 98 -21.84 -2.91 -12.47
N GLY A 99 -21.72 -3.40 -11.23
CA GLY A 99 -21.24 -4.75 -10.95
C GLY A 99 -19.76 -4.97 -11.31
N VAL A 100 -18.91 -3.95 -11.18
CA VAL A 100 -17.50 -4.01 -11.59
C VAL A 100 -16.69 -4.90 -10.63
N GLY A 101 -16.58 -6.18 -10.97
CA GLY A 101 -15.77 -7.16 -10.25
C GLY A 101 -14.51 -7.62 -11.00
N PRO A 102 -13.47 -8.08 -10.28
CA PRO A 102 -12.23 -8.57 -10.89
C PRO A 102 -12.44 -9.80 -11.78
N PHE A 103 -13.39 -10.68 -11.45
CA PHE A 103 -13.75 -11.84 -12.28
C PHE A 103 -14.56 -11.46 -13.52
N THR A 104 -15.42 -10.43 -13.41
CA THR A 104 -16.34 -10.03 -14.49
C THR A 104 -15.72 -9.09 -15.53
N HIS A 105 -14.86 -8.16 -15.10
CA HIS A 105 -14.35 -7.05 -15.92
C HIS A 105 -12.83 -7.12 -16.11
N GLY A 106 -12.18 -8.12 -15.51
CA GLY A 106 -10.74 -8.26 -15.50
C GLY A 106 -10.04 -7.30 -14.54
N SER A 107 -8.77 -7.58 -14.29
CA SER A 107 -7.96 -6.86 -13.30
C SER A 107 -7.80 -5.37 -13.64
N ALA A 108 -7.59 -5.04 -14.91
CA ALA A 108 -7.30 -3.69 -15.36
C ALA A 108 -8.49 -2.72 -15.16
N LYS A 109 -9.68 -3.07 -15.68
CA LYS A 109 -10.88 -2.22 -15.56
C LYS A 109 -11.35 -2.13 -14.11
N HIS A 110 -11.37 -3.25 -13.39
CA HIS A 110 -11.71 -3.25 -11.97
C HIS A 110 -10.79 -2.32 -11.18
N THR A 111 -9.48 -2.39 -11.41
CA THR A 111 -8.51 -1.57 -10.68
C THR A 111 -8.65 -0.10 -11.01
N ASP A 112 -8.85 0.27 -12.28
CA ASP A 112 -9.06 1.67 -12.63
C ASP A 112 -10.32 2.24 -11.97
N ILE A 113 -11.46 1.58 -12.15
CA ILE A 113 -12.76 2.07 -11.67
C ILE A 113 -12.84 2.04 -10.14
N MET A 114 -12.49 0.90 -9.54
CA MET A 114 -12.70 0.67 -8.10
C MET A 114 -11.56 1.18 -7.23
N LYS A 115 -10.36 1.45 -7.79
CA LYS A 115 -9.24 2.05 -7.02
C LYS A 115 -8.86 3.43 -7.50
N THR A 116 -8.47 3.59 -8.75
CA THR A 116 -7.92 4.88 -9.24
C THR A 116 -8.98 5.98 -9.20
N GLN A 117 -10.15 5.75 -9.79
CA GLN A 117 -11.23 6.73 -9.80
C GLN A 117 -11.81 6.91 -8.39
N SER A 118 -11.96 5.81 -7.64
CA SER A 118 -12.41 5.86 -6.24
C SER A 118 -11.50 6.72 -5.36
N LEU A 119 -10.17 6.58 -5.48
CA LEU A 119 -9.22 7.42 -4.76
C LEU A 119 -9.37 8.89 -5.14
N LYS A 120 -9.48 9.21 -6.44
CA LYS A 120 -9.68 10.60 -6.89
C LYS A 120 -10.98 11.20 -6.38
N GLN A 121 -12.07 10.43 -6.38
CA GLN A 121 -13.35 10.85 -5.82
C GLN A 121 -13.17 11.20 -4.33
N ALA A 122 -12.54 10.34 -3.55
CA ALA A 122 -12.28 10.58 -2.13
C ALA A 122 -11.43 11.84 -1.90
N LEU A 123 -10.30 11.98 -2.62
CA LEU A 123 -9.42 13.13 -2.47
C LEU A 123 -10.12 14.46 -2.80
N ASN A 124 -10.98 14.48 -3.82
CA ASN A 124 -11.79 15.65 -4.15
C ASN A 124 -12.89 15.91 -3.12
N GLN A 125 -13.62 14.87 -2.69
CA GLN A 125 -14.71 14.97 -1.74
C GLN A 125 -14.26 15.58 -0.41
N TYR A 126 -13.12 15.13 0.10
CA TYR A 126 -12.57 15.60 1.38
C TYR A 126 -11.63 16.80 1.23
N GLY A 127 -11.24 17.17 0.01
CA GLY A 127 -10.35 18.29 -0.26
C GLY A 127 -8.95 18.11 0.32
N PHE A 128 -8.39 16.90 0.22
CA PHE A 128 -7.05 16.60 0.73
C PHE A 128 -5.97 17.21 -0.18
N ASP A 129 -5.02 17.95 0.40
CA ASP A 129 -3.91 18.61 -0.30
C ASP A 129 -2.60 17.82 -0.24
N ALA A 130 -2.48 16.86 0.68
CA ALA A 130 -1.40 15.87 0.71
C ALA A 130 -1.92 14.47 1.05
N ALA A 131 -1.40 13.44 0.39
CA ALA A 131 -1.72 12.05 0.70
C ALA A 131 -0.45 11.22 0.90
N PHE A 132 -0.28 10.65 2.09
CA PHE A 132 0.81 9.70 2.37
C PHE A 132 0.52 8.34 1.76
N GLY A 133 1.49 7.77 1.04
CA GLY A 133 1.44 6.42 0.50
C GLY A 133 2.64 5.59 0.97
N GLY A 134 2.41 4.29 1.21
CA GLY A 134 3.45 3.35 1.62
C GLY A 134 4.31 2.80 0.48
N ALA A 135 4.40 3.52 -0.64
CA ALA A 135 5.13 3.07 -1.81
C ALA A 135 6.65 3.14 -1.59
N ARG A 136 7.38 2.09 -2.02
CA ARG A 136 8.85 2.04 -1.98
C ARG A 136 9.46 2.03 -3.38
N ARG A 137 10.72 2.47 -3.48
CA ARG A 137 11.48 2.50 -4.75
C ARG A 137 11.91 1.11 -5.22
N ASP A 138 12.15 0.18 -4.29
CA ASP A 138 12.58 -1.19 -4.58
C ASP A 138 11.43 -2.13 -5.00
N GLU A 139 10.19 -1.78 -4.63
CA GLU A 139 8.99 -2.61 -4.82
C GLU A 139 8.74 -2.97 -6.30
N GLU A 140 9.02 -2.03 -7.20
CA GLU A 140 8.83 -2.21 -8.65
C GLU A 140 9.86 -1.35 -9.41
N LYS A 141 10.43 -1.89 -10.50
CA LYS A 141 11.44 -1.21 -11.34
C LYS A 141 11.06 0.22 -11.72
N SER A 142 9.77 0.42 -11.90
CA SER A 142 9.19 1.68 -12.31
C SER A 142 9.21 2.80 -11.27
N ARG A 143 9.32 2.44 -9.99
CA ARG A 143 9.37 3.37 -8.86
C ARG A 143 10.79 3.77 -8.48
N ALA A 144 11.80 3.16 -9.10
CA ALA A 144 13.21 3.46 -8.81
C ALA A 144 13.57 4.94 -8.96
N LYS A 145 12.87 5.68 -9.83
CA LYS A 145 13.07 7.13 -10.06
C LYS A 145 12.06 8.01 -9.32
N GLU A 146 11.26 7.44 -8.41
CA GLU A 146 10.29 8.25 -7.67
C GLU A 146 10.92 9.15 -6.62
N ARG A 147 10.32 10.33 -6.53
CA ARG A 147 10.58 11.34 -5.50
C ARG A 147 9.75 11.04 -4.26
N VAL A 148 10.16 11.56 -3.12
CA VAL A 148 9.34 11.51 -1.90
C VAL A 148 8.06 12.33 -2.10
N TYR A 149 8.15 13.50 -2.74
CA TYR A 149 7.05 14.40 -3.05
C TYR A 149 6.70 14.31 -4.55
N SER A 150 5.50 13.83 -4.85
CA SER A 150 4.97 13.69 -6.21
C SER A 150 3.80 14.65 -6.41
N PHE A 151 4.03 15.72 -7.17
CA PHE A 151 3.07 16.82 -7.35
C PHE A 151 1.98 16.45 -8.37
N ARG A 152 0.74 16.84 -8.04
CA ARG A 152 -0.46 16.61 -8.85
C ARG A 152 -1.21 17.92 -9.08
N ASP A 153 -1.63 18.11 -10.33
CA ASP A 153 -2.48 19.24 -10.68
C ASP A 153 -3.91 19.09 -10.12
N LYS A 154 -4.75 20.10 -10.36
CA LYS A 154 -6.18 20.11 -9.98
C LYS A 154 -7.04 19.00 -10.59
N HIS A 155 -6.51 18.24 -11.54
CA HIS A 155 -7.15 17.08 -12.16
C HIS A 155 -6.48 15.76 -11.73
N HIS A 156 -5.65 15.81 -10.68
CA HIS A 156 -4.83 14.72 -10.16
C HIS A 156 -3.81 14.14 -11.15
N ARG A 157 -3.48 14.88 -12.23
CA ARG A 157 -2.50 14.45 -13.21
C ARG A 157 -1.09 14.78 -12.73
N TRP A 158 -0.17 13.91 -13.08
CA TRP A 158 1.25 14.10 -12.85
C TRP A 158 1.92 14.72 -14.08
N ASP A 159 2.68 15.80 -13.88
CA ASP A 159 3.49 16.45 -14.90
C ASP A 159 4.98 16.38 -14.51
N PRO A 160 5.87 15.81 -15.37
CA PRO A 160 7.31 15.78 -15.11
C PRO A 160 7.93 17.15 -14.81
N LYS A 161 7.45 18.21 -15.46
CA LYS A 161 8.02 19.57 -15.34
C LYS A 161 7.66 20.24 -14.02
N ASN A 162 6.59 19.80 -13.37
CA ASN A 162 6.16 20.32 -12.07
C ASN A 162 6.84 19.62 -10.89
N GLN A 163 7.66 18.58 -11.15
CA GLN A 163 8.37 17.87 -10.10
C GLN A 163 9.63 18.63 -9.66
N ARG A 164 9.92 18.58 -8.36
CA ARG A 164 10.98 19.40 -7.76
C ARG A 164 12.20 18.57 -7.37
N PRO A 165 13.43 19.08 -7.54
CA PRO A 165 14.61 18.49 -6.93
C PRO A 165 14.44 18.39 -5.41
N GLU A 166 14.83 17.24 -4.84
CA GLU A 166 14.82 17.00 -3.39
C GLU A 166 16.27 16.98 -2.95
N LEU A 167 16.72 18.06 -2.31
CA LEU A 167 18.12 18.23 -1.90
C LEU A 167 18.22 18.04 -0.39
N TRP A 168 19.18 17.21 0.05
CA TRP A 168 19.37 16.82 1.45
C TRP A 168 18.10 16.25 2.08
N ARG A 169 17.57 16.90 3.12
CA ARG A 169 16.31 16.60 3.81
C ARG A 169 15.41 17.83 3.80
N THR A 170 15.56 18.67 2.78
CA THR A 170 14.77 19.88 2.57
C THR A 170 13.79 19.60 1.44
N TYR A 171 12.50 19.64 1.77
CA TYR A 171 11.42 19.44 0.82
C TYR A 171 10.76 20.79 0.53
N ASN A 172 10.30 20.97 -0.70
CA ASN A 172 9.53 22.16 -1.07
C ASN A 172 8.08 21.75 -1.25
N GLY A 173 7.25 21.86 -0.22
CA GLY A 173 5.84 21.50 -0.27
C GLY A 173 4.89 22.58 -0.80
N ALA A 174 5.38 23.72 -1.28
CA ALA A 174 4.50 24.81 -1.73
C ALA A 174 3.54 24.34 -2.85
N VAL A 175 2.24 24.36 -2.65
CA VAL A 175 1.24 23.98 -3.69
C VAL A 175 0.32 25.15 -4.02
N ASN A 176 -0.16 25.23 -5.27
CA ASN A 176 -1.21 26.18 -5.61
C ASN A 176 -2.57 25.69 -5.13
N LYS A 177 -3.54 26.60 -5.03
CA LYS A 177 -4.92 26.24 -4.69
C LYS A 177 -5.48 25.20 -5.66
N GLY A 178 -5.90 24.06 -5.11
CA GLY A 178 -6.45 22.93 -5.86
C GLY A 178 -5.42 21.91 -6.34
N GLU A 179 -4.12 22.18 -6.20
CA GLU A 179 -3.10 21.16 -6.38
C GLU A 179 -2.98 20.28 -5.13
N SER A 180 -2.44 19.08 -5.31
CA SER A 180 -2.16 18.17 -4.19
C SER A 180 -0.85 17.43 -4.40
N ILE A 181 -0.32 16.81 -3.35
CA ILE A 181 0.84 15.94 -3.47
C ILE A 181 0.56 14.51 -3.03
N ARG A 182 1.37 13.58 -3.52
CA ARG A 182 1.56 12.25 -2.93
C ARG A 182 2.90 12.22 -2.24
N VAL A 183 2.93 11.74 -1.01
CA VAL A 183 4.14 11.69 -0.19
C VAL A 183 4.48 10.25 0.14
N PHE A 184 5.73 9.86 -0.04
CA PHE A 184 6.16 8.48 0.15
C PHE A 184 7.26 8.38 1.22
N PRO A 185 6.92 8.43 2.53
CA PRO A 185 7.88 8.40 3.62
C PRO A 185 8.77 7.16 3.62
N LEU A 186 8.29 6.06 3.02
CA LEU A 186 9.00 4.79 2.95
C LEU A 186 9.89 4.63 1.71
N SER A 187 10.06 5.66 0.88
CA SER A 187 10.75 5.53 -0.42
C SER A 187 12.13 4.85 -0.37
N ASN A 188 12.88 5.08 0.71
CA ASN A 188 14.24 4.56 0.93
C ASN A 188 14.29 3.18 1.61
N TRP A 189 13.16 2.67 2.07
CA TRP A 189 13.08 1.37 2.72
C TRP A 189 13.08 0.28 1.66
N THR A 190 13.70 -0.85 1.98
CA THR A 190 13.57 -2.09 1.22
C THR A 190 12.53 -3.02 1.84
N GLU A 191 12.13 -4.07 1.13
CA GLU A 191 11.23 -5.07 1.71
C GLU A 191 11.84 -5.70 2.97
N LEU A 192 13.15 -5.96 2.98
CA LEU A 192 13.84 -6.52 4.15
C LEU A 192 13.80 -5.54 5.33
N ASP A 193 14.02 -4.25 5.09
CA ASP A 193 13.95 -3.23 6.15
C ASP A 193 12.55 -3.19 6.78
N ILE A 194 11.49 -3.29 5.98
CA ILE A 194 10.10 -3.33 6.46
C ILE A 194 9.88 -4.50 7.40
N TRP A 195 10.31 -5.71 7.02
CA TRP A 195 10.15 -6.90 7.87
C TRP A 195 11.01 -6.87 9.13
N GLN A 196 12.27 -6.43 9.02
CA GLN A 196 13.14 -6.28 10.17
C GLN A 196 12.59 -5.25 11.17
N TYR A 197 12.01 -4.16 10.66
CA TYR A 197 11.40 -3.13 11.51
C TYR A 197 10.09 -3.59 12.14
N ILE A 198 9.25 -4.35 11.41
CA ILE A 198 8.07 -5.01 11.98
C ILE A 198 8.46 -5.92 13.14
N TYR A 199 9.53 -6.71 12.96
CA TYR A 199 10.06 -7.58 14.00
C TYR A 199 10.61 -6.79 15.19
N GLN A 200 11.49 -5.81 14.95
CA GLN A 200 12.12 -5.01 16.01
C GLN A 200 11.09 -4.24 16.86
N GLU A 201 10.07 -3.67 16.22
CA GLU A 201 9.08 -2.82 16.88
C GLU A 201 7.81 -3.59 17.30
N ASN A 202 7.78 -4.91 17.11
CA ASN A 202 6.63 -5.79 17.37
C ASN A 202 5.33 -5.25 16.76
N ILE A 203 5.39 -4.87 15.48
CA ILE A 203 4.24 -4.32 14.76
C ILE A 203 3.31 -5.47 14.37
N GLU A 204 2.05 -5.41 14.84
CA GLU A 204 1.04 -6.37 14.41
C GLU A 204 0.74 -6.24 12.92
N ILE A 205 0.56 -7.38 12.26
CA ILE A 205 0.28 -7.48 10.83
C ILE A 205 -0.81 -8.51 10.55
N VAL A 206 -1.38 -8.44 9.35
CA VAL A 206 -2.44 -9.35 8.90
C VAL A 206 -1.94 -10.81 8.87
N PRO A 207 -2.70 -11.78 9.41
CA PRO A 207 -2.27 -13.19 9.45
C PRO A 207 -1.99 -13.84 8.08
N LEU A 208 -2.56 -13.29 7.00
CA LEU A 208 -2.29 -13.67 5.61
C LEU A 208 -0.80 -13.62 5.23
N TYR A 209 0.01 -12.83 5.94
CA TYR A 209 1.46 -12.81 5.71
C TYR A 209 2.18 -14.08 6.19
N PHE A 210 1.60 -14.83 7.11
CA PHE A 210 2.15 -16.07 7.64
C PHE A 210 1.58 -17.29 6.91
N ALA A 211 2.43 -18.28 6.71
CA ALA A 211 2.06 -19.54 6.07
C ALA A 211 1.05 -20.31 6.92
N ALA A 212 -0.10 -20.62 6.34
CA ALA A 212 -1.13 -21.44 6.96
C ALA A 212 -1.84 -22.30 5.91
N PRO A 213 -2.44 -23.44 6.29
CA PRO A 213 -3.30 -24.21 5.40
C PRO A 213 -4.49 -23.35 4.95
N ARG A 214 -4.64 -23.15 3.64
CA ARG A 214 -5.72 -22.35 3.05
C ARG A 214 -6.28 -23.05 1.81
N THR A 215 -7.59 -22.95 1.62
CA THR A 215 -8.24 -23.46 0.41
C THR A 215 -7.94 -22.52 -0.76
N VAL A 216 -7.12 -22.99 -1.69
CA VAL A 216 -6.74 -22.26 -2.89
C VAL A 216 -7.28 -22.94 -4.13
N VAL A 217 -7.43 -22.16 -5.19
CA VAL A 217 -7.86 -22.62 -6.50
C VAL A 217 -6.76 -22.30 -7.50
N ASN A 218 -6.28 -23.32 -8.20
CA ASN A 218 -5.27 -23.14 -9.23
C ASN A 218 -5.93 -22.62 -10.52
N LYS A 219 -5.85 -21.30 -10.75
CA LYS A 219 -6.37 -20.64 -11.94
C LYS A 219 -5.21 -20.25 -12.86
N GLY A 220 -5.00 -21.03 -13.93
CA GLY A 220 -3.95 -20.74 -14.91
C GLY A 220 -2.53 -20.74 -14.33
N GLY A 221 -2.25 -21.63 -13.37
CA GLY A 221 -0.95 -21.74 -12.70
C GLY A 221 -0.76 -20.83 -11.49
N GLN A 222 -1.77 -20.05 -11.13
CA GLN A 222 -1.74 -19.17 -9.95
C GLN A 222 -2.66 -19.71 -8.86
N LEU A 223 -2.16 -19.77 -7.63
CA LEU A 223 -2.94 -20.19 -6.46
C LEU A 223 -3.73 -19.00 -5.94
N ILE A 224 -5.05 -18.98 -6.14
CA ILE A 224 -5.94 -17.92 -5.66
C ILE A 224 -6.69 -18.42 -4.44
N TYR A 225 -6.62 -17.70 -3.32
CA TYR A 225 -7.35 -18.06 -2.11
C TYR A 225 -8.84 -17.82 -2.26
N LYS A 226 -9.64 -18.84 -1.91
CA LYS A 226 -11.10 -18.78 -1.89
C LYS A 226 -11.59 -18.13 -0.59
N ASP A 227 -11.49 -16.80 -0.54
CA ASP A 227 -11.88 -16.02 0.65
C ASP A 227 -13.42 -15.91 0.82
N ASP A 228 -14.17 -16.02 -0.28
CA ASP A 228 -15.64 -16.06 -0.29
C ASP A 228 -16.23 -16.76 -1.52
N ASP A 229 -17.56 -16.92 -1.51
CA ASP A 229 -18.33 -17.68 -2.49
C ASP A 229 -18.53 -16.95 -3.83
N ARG A 230 -18.06 -15.70 -3.98
CA ARG A 230 -18.20 -14.93 -5.23
C ARG A 230 -17.18 -15.34 -6.28
N MET A 231 -16.17 -16.12 -5.92
CA MET A 231 -15.18 -16.63 -6.87
C MET A 231 -15.80 -17.74 -7.73
N PRO A 232 -15.90 -17.56 -9.06
CA PRO A 232 -16.36 -18.62 -9.94
C PRO A 232 -15.31 -19.73 -10.02
N ILE A 233 -15.79 -20.98 -10.05
CA ILE A 233 -14.99 -22.18 -10.29
C ILE A 233 -15.34 -22.69 -11.69
N GLU A 234 -14.37 -22.64 -12.59
CA GLU A 234 -14.50 -23.00 -14.01
C GLU A 234 -14.05 -24.45 -14.24
N GLU A 235 -14.37 -25.00 -15.41
CA GLU A 235 -13.93 -26.35 -15.78
C GLU A 235 -12.40 -26.39 -15.91
N GLY A 236 -11.77 -27.26 -15.13
CA GLY A 236 -10.30 -27.38 -15.05
C GLY A 236 -9.67 -26.66 -13.84
N ASP A 237 -10.44 -25.87 -13.09
CA ASP A 237 -9.99 -25.39 -11.78
C ASP A 237 -9.86 -26.54 -10.79
N VAL A 238 -8.75 -26.56 -10.06
CA VAL A 238 -8.51 -27.54 -8.99
C VAL A 238 -8.49 -26.81 -7.66
N GLU A 239 -9.45 -27.14 -6.79
CA GLU A 239 -9.42 -26.72 -5.39
C GLU A 239 -8.51 -27.65 -4.59
N SER A 240 -7.56 -27.09 -3.84
CA SER A 240 -6.71 -27.84 -2.91
C SER A 240 -6.48 -27.04 -1.62
N VAL A 241 -6.16 -27.75 -0.54
CA VAL A 241 -5.68 -27.12 0.69
C VAL A 241 -4.16 -27.12 0.62
N GLU A 242 -3.58 -25.93 0.52
CA GLU A 242 -2.15 -25.72 0.40
C GLU A 242 -1.65 -24.89 1.59
N ARG A 243 -0.42 -25.12 2.02
CA ARG A 243 0.22 -24.26 3.02
C ARG A 243 0.86 -23.07 2.31
N VAL A 244 0.18 -21.93 2.38
CA VAL A 244 0.52 -20.74 1.59
C VAL A 244 0.53 -19.48 2.45
N ARG A 245 1.24 -18.45 1.97
CA ARG A 245 1.21 -17.09 2.50
C ARG A 245 1.08 -16.07 1.38
N PHE A 246 0.97 -14.80 1.74
CA PHE A 246 0.92 -13.68 0.80
C PHE A 246 2.04 -12.68 1.05
N ARG A 247 2.86 -12.40 0.03
CA ARG A 247 3.95 -11.40 0.13
C ARG A 247 3.44 -9.96 -0.04
N THR A 248 2.34 -9.80 -0.77
CA THR A 248 1.62 -8.53 -0.96
C THR A 248 0.12 -8.76 -0.76
N LEU A 249 -0.59 -7.71 -0.34
CA LEU A 249 -2.02 -7.77 -0.07
C LEU A 249 -2.77 -6.72 -0.89
N GLY A 250 -4.00 -7.04 -1.30
CA GLY A 250 -4.77 -6.27 -2.26
C GLY A 250 -6.21 -6.74 -2.34
N CYS A 251 -6.79 -6.75 -3.54
CA CYS A 251 -8.05 -7.47 -3.76
C CYS A 251 -7.72 -8.96 -3.81
N TYR A 252 -8.43 -9.80 -3.06
CA TYR A 252 -8.11 -11.23 -2.97
C TYR A 252 -8.10 -11.95 -4.34
N PRO A 253 -9.01 -11.65 -5.30
CA PRO A 253 -8.99 -12.31 -6.61
C PRO A 253 -7.79 -11.95 -7.47
N LEU A 254 -7.07 -10.89 -7.10
CA LEU A 254 -5.97 -10.31 -7.88
C LEU A 254 -4.63 -10.43 -7.14
N THR A 255 -4.57 -11.31 -6.15
CA THR A 255 -3.38 -11.57 -5.33
C THR A 255 -3.20 -13.09 -5.22
N ALA A 256 -2.16 -13.60 -5.89
CA ALA A 256 -1.78 -14.99 -5.80
C ALA A 256 -1.08 -15.30 -4.47
N ALA A 257 -1.43 -16.45 -3.90
CA ALA A 257 -0.76 -17.03 -2.77
C ALA A 257 0.56 -17.68 -3.23
N MET A 258 1.54 -17.74 -2.33
CA MET A 258 2.79 -18.46 -2.55
C MET A 258 2.89 -19.63 -1.57
N PRO A 259 3.24 -20.84 -2.04
CA PRO A 259 3.63 -21.94 -1.15
C PRO A 259 4.78 -21.48 -0.26
N SER A 260 4.67 -21.72 1.04
CA SER A 260 5.69 -21.29 1.99
C SER A 260 5.53 -22.05 3.30
N GLU A 261 6.65 -22.20 4.00
CA GLU A 261 6.68 -22.78 5.33
C GLU A 261 6.78 -21.72 6.44
N ALA A 262 6.84 -20.43 6.08
CA ALA A 262 7.12 -19.31 6.96
C ALA A 262 5.89 -18.85 7.77
N ASP A 263 5.67 -19.49 8.92
CA ASP A 263 4.57 -19.22 9.86
C ASP A 263 4.91 -18.20 10.96
N THR A 264 6.13 -17.63 10.94
CA THR A 264 6.65 -16.66 11.92
C THR A 264 7.42 -15.55 11.21
N LEU A 265 7.63 -14.41 11.87
CA LEU A 265 8.35 -13.27 11.28
C LEU A 265 9.80 -13.63 10.95
N GLU A 266 10.46 -14.39 11.82
CA GLU A 266 11.82 -14.88 11.66
C GLU A 266 11.93 -15.73 10.40
N LYS A 267 11.01 -16.71 10.22
CA LYS A 267 10.99 -17.53 8.99
C LYS A 267 10.68 -16.71 7.74
N ILE A 268 9.86 -15.66 7.82
CA ILE A 268 9.62 -14.76 6.68
C ILE A 268 10.91 -14.03 6.30
N ILE A 269 11.64 -13.51 7.29
CA ILE A 269 12.92 -12.82 7.07
C ILE A 269 13.95 -13.79 6.48
N GLU A 270 14.06 -15.01 7.02
CA GLU A 270 14.94 -16.06 6.48
C GLU A 270 14.60 -16.42 5.02
N GLU A 271 13.32 -16.65 4.71
CA GLU A 271 12.87 -16.94 3.35
C GLU A 271 13.23 -15.81 2.38
N MET A 272 13.10 -14.56 2.83
CA MET A 272 13.44 -13.39 2.02
C MET A 272 14.92 -13.25 1.72
N LEU A 273 15.80 -13.58 2.67
CA LEU A 273 17.25 -13.52 2.45
C LEU A 273 17.71 -14.49 1.35
N LEU A 274 16.91 -15.55 1.08
CA LEU A 274 17.18 -16.55 0.06
C LEU A 274 16.43 -16.30 -1.26
N THR A 275 15.39 -15.46 -1.23
CA THR A 275 14.50 -15.22 -2.37
C THR A 275 15.14 -14.29 -3.40
N ARG A 276 15.04 -14.66 -4.69
CA ARG A 276 15.49 -13.83 -5.83
C ARG A 276 14.35 -13.24 -6.66
N SER A 277 13.10 -13.56 -6.32
CA SER A 277 11.93 -13.02 -7.01
C SER A 277 11.51 -11.66 -6.46
N SER A 278 10.88 -10.87 -7.31
CA SER A 278 10.27 -9.58 -6.93
C SER A 278 9.10 -9.80 -5.98
N GLU A 279 8.96 -8.89 -5.02
CA GLU A 279 7.86 -8.81 -4.07
C GLU A 279 6.48 -8.92 -4.71
N ARG A 280 6.30 -8.26 -5.86
CA ARG A 280 5.00 -8.13 -6.52
C ARG A 280 4.73 -9.22 -7.56
N GLN A 281 5.54 -10.28 -7.63
CA GLN A 281 5.38 -11.35 -8.63
C GLN A 281 3.97 -11.98 -8.63
N GLY A 282 3.32 -12.08 -7.47
CA GLY A 282 1.96 -12.65 -7.35
C GLY A 282 0.80 -11.67 -7.65
N ARG A 283 1.07 -10.47 -8.19
CA ARG A 283 0.03 -9.46 -8.46
C ARG A 283 -0.40 -9.48 -9.93
N LEU A 284 -1.57 -10.05 -10.20
CA LEU A 284 -2.17 -10.15 -11.55
C LEU A 284 -2.33 -8.80 -12.28
N ILE A 285 -2.51 -7.71 -11.54
CA ILE A 285 -2.64 -6.36 -12.12
C ILE A 285 -1.35 -5.91 -12.79
N ASP A 286 -0.21 -6.43 -12.36
CA ASP A 286 1.10 -6.02 -12.86
C ASP A 286 1.46 -6.76 -14.17
N SER A 287 0.85 -7.94 -14.45
CA SER A 287 0.97 -8.66 -15.73
C SER A 287 0.04 -8.14 -16.82
N ASP A 288 -1.15 -7.66 -16.44
CA ASP A 288 -2.25 -7.37 -17.38
C ASP A 288 -2.18 -5.98 -18.03
N GLN A 289 -1.24 -5.12 -17.63
CA GLN A 289 -1.14 -3.76 -18.15
C GLN A 289 0.23 -3.48 -18.77
N SER A 290 0.27 -3.41 -20.10
CA SER A 290 1.42 -2.99 -20.92
C SER A 290 1.67 -1.46 -20.93
N ALA A 291 0.89 -0.68 -20.19
CA ALA A 291 0.96 0.78 -20.19
C ALA A 291 2.26 1.30 -19.52
N SER A 292 2.89 2.29 -20.16
CA SER A 292 4.13 2.89 -19.68
C SER A 292 3.92 3.66 -18.37
N MET A 293 4.99 3.82 -17.60
CA MET A 293 4.93 4.39 -16.25
C MET A 293 4.45 5.81 -16.15
N GLU A 294 4.81 6.60 -17.15
CA GLU A 294 4.32 7.96 -17.28
C GLU A 294 2.80 7.99 -17.45
N GLN A 295 2.24 6.99 -18.15
CA GLN A 295 0.80 6.88 -18.35
C GLN A 295 0.06 6.58 -17.05
N LYS A 296 0.54 5.63 -16.23
CA LYS A 296 -0.07 5.31 -14.93
C LYS A 296 -0.04 6.51 -13.96
N LYS A 297 1.07 7.26 -13.93
CA LYS A 297 1.18 8.50 -13.12
C LYS A 297 0.27 9.60 -13.63
N ARG A 298 0.24 9.83 -14.95
CA ARG A 298 -0.67 10.80 -15.58
C ARG A 298 -2.14 10.46 -15.32
N GLN A 299 -2.47 9.18 -15.23
CA GLN A 299 -3.80 8.70 -14.89
C GLN A 299 -4.11 8.76 -13.39
N GLY A 300 -3.16 9.07 -12.52
CA GLY A 300 -3.39 9.20 -11.08
C GLY A 300 -3.46 7.87 -10.32
N TYR A 301 -2.87 6.80 -10.86
CA TYR A 301 -2.83 5.47 -10.22
C TYR A 301 -2.03 5.44 -8.92
N PHE A 302 -0.97 6.25 -8.85
CA PHE A 302 -0.15 6.48 -7.66
C PHE A 302 -0.50 7.82 -7.03
#